data_AF-A0A963BT49-F1
#
_entry.id   AF-A0A963BT49-F1
#
_cell.length_a   1.000
_cell.length_b   1.000
_cell.length_c   1.000
_cell.angle_alpha   90.00
_cell.angle_beta   90.00
_cell.angle_gamma   90.00
#
_symmetry.space_group_name_H-M   'P 1'
#
loop_
_entity.id
_entity.type
_entity.pdbx_description
1 polymer ?
#
loop_
_entity_poly.entity_id
_entity_poly.type
_entity_poly.pdbx_seq_one_letter_code
_entity_poly.pdbx_strand_id
1 'polypeptide(L)'
;MRISYITVLVTALAALPSAPVGAVSEAQFETIRSLGVLNGVALHCQYLDETRRMKAALVETLPKRRELGLAFDEMTNESFIKFIEEGLTCPDSAKFTDQVDSAIEALKKAF
;
A
#
# COMPACT_ATOMS: atom_id res chain seq x y z
N MET A 1 35.80 46.58 40.16
CA MET A 1 35.01 45.56 40.88
C MET A 1 33.90 45.05 39.96
N ARG A 2 33.98 43.75 39.60
CA ARG A 2 32.93 42.80 39.19
C ARG A 2 32.07 43.11 37.96
N ILE A 3 32.48 42.54 36.82
CA ILE A 3 31.66 42.28 35.64
C ILE A 3 30.82 41.02 35.95
N SER A 4 29.50 41.17 35.98
CA SER A 4 28.55 40.05 36.17
C SER A 4 28.31 39.38 34.82
N TYR A 5 28.86 38.19 34.63
CA TYR A 5 28.56 37.34 33.48
C TYR A 5 27.33 36.49 33.82
N ILE A 6 26.16 36.88 33.28
CA ILE A 6 24.97 36.02 33.30
C ILE A 6 25.15 35.00 32.17
N THR A 7 25.64 33.82 32.53
CA THR A 7 25.72 32.68 31.61
C THR A 7 24.32 32.08 31.47
N VAL A 8 23.59 32.48 30.42
CA VAL A 8 22.33 31.82 30.06
C VAL A 8 22.68 30.50 29.37
N LEU A 9 22.58 29.39 30.11
CA LEU A 9 22.71 28.05 29.57
C LEU A 9 21.42 27.69 28.81
N VAL A 10 21.41 27.90 27.50
CA VAL A 10 20.32 27.43 26.62
C VAL A 10 20.52 25.94 26.36
N THR A 11 19.80 25.09 27.08
CA THR A 11 19.69 23.66 26.78
C THR A 11 18.74 23.49 25.58
N ALA A 12 19.32 23.40 24.38
CA ALA A 12 18.60 22.99 23.18
C ALA A 12 18.22 21.50 23.30
N LEU A 13 16.96 21.24 23.66
CA LEU A 13 16.38 19.90 23.67
C LEU A 13 16.19 19.47 22.21
N ALA A 14 17.17 18.74 21.66
CA ALA A 14 17.06 18.14 20.35
C ALA A 14 15.98 17.04 20.39
N ALA A 15 14.78 17.38 19.94
CA ALA A 15 13.74 16.39 19.64
C ALA A 15 14.19 15.59 18.42
N LEU A 16 14.83 14.46 18.66
CA LEU A 16 15.06 13.44 17.63
C LEU A 16 13.68 12.92 17.18
N PRO A 17 13.33 12.96 15.89
CA PRO A 17 12.11 12.33 15.41
C PRO A 17 12.25 10.82 15.58
N SER A 18 11.52 10.26 16.56
CA SER A 18 11.32 8.83 16.70
C SER A 18 10.46 8.36 15.53
N ALA A 19 11.05 8.14 14.37
CA ALA A 19 10.36 7.40 13.31
C ALA A 19 10.02 6.02 13.90
N PRO A 20 8.74 5.62 13.94
CA PRO A 20 8.38 4.32 14.48
C PRO A 20 9.06 3.25 13.63
N VAL A 21 9.95 2.48 14.28
CA VAL A 21 10.57 1.29 13.70
C VAL A 21 9.42 0.36 13.29
N GLY A 22 9.19 0.21 11.98
CA GLY A 22 8.08 -0.57 11.43
C GLY A 22 6.94 0.21 10.77
N ALA A 23 7.06 1.53 10.56
CA ALA A 23 6.14 2.24 9.67
C ALA A 23 6.26 1.70 8.23
N VAL A 24 5.10 1.40 7.63
CA VAL A 24 5.02 1.16 6.18
C VAL A 24 4.98 2.51 5.49
N SER A 25 5.80 2.66 4.46
CA SER A 25 5.86 3.87 3.64
C SER A 25 4.64 4.01 2.74
N GLU A 26 4.35 5.23 2.28
CA GLU A 26 3.30 5.44 1.27
C GLU A 26 3.56 4.66 -0.02
N ALA A 27 4.83 4.54 -0.43
CA ALA A 27 5.20 3.76 -1.61
C ALA A 27 4.84 2.27 -1.45
N GLN A 28 5.02 1.72 -0.25
CA GLN A 28 4.58 0.37 0.07
C GLN A 28 3.04 0.26 0.10
N PHE A 29 2.33 1.22 0.68
CA PHE A 29 0.86 1.27 0.60
C PHE A 29 0.37 1.29 -0.85
N GLU A 30 1.06 2.00 -1.73
CA GLU A 30 0.66 2.11 -3.13
C GLU A 30 0.74 0.77 -3.88
N THR A 31 1.71 -0.08 -3.55
CA THR A 31 1.77 -1.45 -4.12
C THR A 31 0.57 -2.31 -3.67
N ILE A 32 0.10 -2.13 -2.43
CA ILE A 32 -1.09 -2.82 -1.90
C ILE A 32 -2.36 -2.30 -2.62
N ARG A 33 -2.49 -0.98 -2.72
CA ARG A 33 -3.61 -0.32 -3.39
C ARG A 33 -3.71 -0.71 -4.87
N SER A 34 -2.58 -0.79 -5.56
CA SER A 34 -2.50 -1.23 -6.95
C SER A 34 -3.05 -2.65 -7.15
N LEU A 35 -2.70 -3.59 -6.24
CA LEU A 35 -3.31 -4.92 -6.24
C LEU A 35 -4.80 -4.87 -5.93
N GLY A 36 -5.25 -3.98 -5.05
CA GLY A 36 -6.67 -3.76 -4.78
C GLY A 36 -7.43 -3.33 -6.04
N VAL A 37 -6.89 -2.37 -6.80
CA VAL A 37 -7.47 -1.93 -8.08
C VAL A 37 -7.61 -3.10 -9.05
N LEU A 38 -6.54 -3.86 -9.28
CA LEU A 38 -6.58 -5.03 -10.15
C LEU A 38 -7.60 -6.06 -9.66
N ASN A 39 -7.70 -6.28 -8.34
CA ASN A 39 -8.67 -7.20 -7.77
C ASN A 39 -10.12 -6.76 -8.00
N GLY A 40 -10.42 -5.46 -7.95
CA GLY A 40 -11.73 -4.92 -8.32
C GLY A 40 -12.11 -5.27 -9.77
N VAL A 41 -11.17 -5.10 -10.70
CA VAL A 41 -11.36 -5.50 -12.12
C VAL A 41 -11.56 -7.01 -12.24
N ALA A 42 -10.70 -7.80 -11.58
CA ALA A 42 -10.76 -9.26 -11.62
C ALA A 42 -12.11 -9.81 -11.14
N LEU A 43 -12.67 -9.21 -10.08
CA LEU A 43 -13.99 -9.59 -9.55
C LEU A 43 -15.10 -9.30 -10.55
N HIS A 44 -15.11 -8.13 -11.17
CA HIS A 44 -16.09 -7.78 -12.20
C HIS A 44 -16.00 -8.74 -13.40
N CYS A 45 -14.78 -9.06 -13.82
CA CYS A 45 -14.50 -9.90 -14.98
C CYS A 45 -14.51 -11.40 -14.69
N GLN A 46 -14.83 -11.82 -13.46
CA GLN A 46 -14.85 -13.22 -13.03
C GLN A 46 -13.49 -13.95 -13.17
N TYR A 47 -12.38 -13.22 -13.12
CA TYR A 47 -11.02 -13.77 -13.07
C TYR A 47 -10.68 -14.20 -11.64
N LEU A 48 -11.41 -15.21 -11.15
CA LEU A 48 -11.37 -15.63 -9.74
C LEU A 48 -10.02 -16.23 -9.35
N ASP A 49 -9.30 -16.83 -10.29
CA ASP A 49 -7.95 -17.33 -10.02
C ASP A 49 -6.98 -16.18 -9.76
N GLU A 50 -7.08 -15.07 -10.49
CA GLU A 50 -6.27 -13.87 -10.25
C GLU A 50 -6.62 -13.21 -8.90
N THR A 51 -7.91 -13.18 -8.54
CA THR A 51 -8.34 -12.75 -7.20
C THR A 51 -7.64 -13.56 -6.10
N ARG A 52 -7.55 -14.89 -6.26
CA ARG A 52 -6.88 -15.76 -5.29
C ARG A 52 -5.37 -15.51 -5.25
N ARG A 53 -4.73 -15.36 -6.40
CA ARG A 53 -3.28 -15.10 -6.52
C ARG A 53 -2.88 -13.80 -5.82
N MET A 54 -3.61 -12.71 -6.06
CA MET A 54 -3.34 -11.43 -5.42
C MET A 54 -3.51 -11.50 -3.89
N LYS A 55 -4.59 -12.14 -3.42
CA LYS A 55 -4.81 -12.32 -1.97
C LYS A 55 -3.73 -13.21 -1.33
N ALA A 56 -3.31 -14.27 -2.00
CA ALA A 56 -2.22 -15.13 -1.53
C ALA A 56 -0.92 -14.33 -1.40
N ALA A 57 -0.56 -13.54 -2.42
CA ALA A 57 0.63 -12.69 -2.39
C ALA A 57 0.63 -11.72 -1.21
N LEU A 58 -0.51 -11.10 -0.88
CA LEU A 58 -0.64 -10.23 0.30
C LEU A 58 -0.45 -11.00 1.60
N VAL A 59 -1.07 -12.18 1.72
CA VAL A 59 -0.96 -13.03 2.92
C VAL A 59 0.47 -13.49 3.17
N GLU A 60 1.20 -13.79 2.11
CA GLU A 60 2.59 -14.26 2.15
C GLU A 60 3.58 -13.12 2.43
N THR A 61 3.36 -11.95 1.83
CA THR A 61 4.34 -10.86 1.82
C THR A 61 4.16 -9.88 2.98
N LEU A 62 2.91 -9.58 3.36
CA LEU A 62 2.65 -8.46 4.28
C LEU A 62 2.76 -8.87 5.75
N PRO A 63 3.25 -7.95 6.62
CA PRO A 63 3.12 -8.14 8.06
C PRO A 63 1.63 -8.17 8.44
N LYS A 64 1.27 -8.96 9.45
CA LYS A 64 -0.12 -9.18 9.90
C LYS A 64 -0.68 -7.94 10.61
N ARG A 65 -1.02 -6.93 9.82
CA ARG A 65 -1.57 -5.65 10.29
C ARG A 65 -2.85 -5.32 9.54
N ARG A 66 -3.87 -4.90 10.29
CA ARG A 66 -5.22 -4.69 9.78
C ARG A 66 -5.26 -3.61 8.71
N GLU A 67 -4.56 -2.50 8.94
CA GLU A 67 -4.52 -1.34 8.04
C GLU A 67 -4.02 -1.68 6.63
N LEU A 68 -3.15 -2.68 6.50
CA LEU A 68 -2.64 -3.10 5.19
C LEU A 68 -3.69 -3.90 4.41
N GLY A 69 -4.40 -4.82 5.09
CA GLY A 69 -5.52 -5.53 4.47
C GLY A 69 -6.66 -4.60 4.09
N LEU A 70 -6.96 -3.61 4.95
CA LEU A 70 -7.98 -2.60 4.67
C LEU A 70 -7.65 -1.78 3.42
N ALA A 71 -6.39 -1.37 3.23
CA ALA A 71 -6.00 -0.62 2.03
C ALA A 71 -6.25 -1.40 0.72
N PHE A 72 -6.06 -2.72 0.74
CA PHE A 72 -6.39 -3.59 -0.40
C PHE A 72 -7.90 -3.71 -0.62
N ASP A 73 -8.66 -3.92 0.45
CA ASP A 73 -10.11 -4.12 0.39
C ASP A 73 -10.84 -2.83 -0.04
N GLU A 74 -10.42 -1.67 0.46
CA GLU A 74 -10.97 -0.36 0.08
C GLU A 74 -10.78 -0.09 -1.40
N MET A 75 -9.56 -0.26 -1.92
CA MET A 75 -9.27 -0.06 -3.35
C MET A 75 -9.92 -1.10 -4.23
N THR A 76 -10.08 -2.35 -3.75
CA THR A 76 -10.88 -3.37 -4.44
C THR A 76 -12.31 -2.89 -4.65
N ASN A 77 -12.94 -2.42 -3.58
CA ASN A 77 -14.33 -1.97 -3.63
C ASN A 77 -14.50 -0.74 -4.53
N GLU A 78 -13.63 0.26 -4.37
CA GLU A 78 -13.64 1.46 -5.20
C GLU A 78 -13.48 1.11 -6.69
N SER A 79 -12.48 0.29 -7.02
CA SER A 79 -12.22 -0.09 -8.41
C SER A 79 -13.36 -0.93 -8.99
N PHE A 80 -13.97 -1.82 -8.21
CA PHE A 80 -15.11 -2.62 -8.68
C PHE A 80 -16.31 -1.73 -9.04
N ILE A 81 -16.66 -0.79 -8.15
CA ILE A 81 -17.77 0.15 -8.38
C ILE A 81 -17.48 1.02 -9.60
N LYS A 82 -16.28 1.62 -9.65
CA LYS A 82 -15.86 2.48 -10.75
C LYS A 82 -15.93 1.76 -12.09
N PHE A 83 -15.47 0.51 -12.15
CA PHE A 83 -15.48 -0.28 -13.38
C PHE A 83 -16.91 -0.47 -13.93
N ILE A 84 -17.89 -0.66 -13.04
CA ILE A 84 -19.31 -0.78 -13.39
C ILE A 84 -19.86 0.58 -13.86
N GLU A 85 -19.61 1.64 -13.09
CA GLU A 85 -20.14 2.98 -13.37
C GLU A 85 -19.62 3.54 -14.70
N GLU A 86 -18.36 3.27 -15.03
CA GLU A 86 -17.73 3.69 -16.29
C GLU A 86 -18.05 2.75 -17.47
N GLY A 87 -18.71 1.61 -17.23
CA GLY A 87 -19.08 0.66 -18.29
C GLY A 87 -17.87 0.10 -19.03
N LEU A 88 -16.76 -0.13 -18.31
CA LEU A 88 -15.51 -0.59 -18.91
C LEU A 88 -15.65 -2.03 -19.43
N THR A 89 -14.88 -2.37 -20.46
CA THR A 89 -14.81 -3.73 -20.98
C THR A 89 -13.70 -4.52 -20.28
N CYS A 90 -13.99 -5.78 -19.95
CA CYS A 90 -12.99 -6.66 -19.37
C CYS A 90 -11.74 -6.77 -20.26
N PRO A 91 -10.54 -6.64 -19.67
CA PRO A 91 -9.30 -6.75 -20.43
C PRO A 91 -9.12 -8.18 -20.96
N ASP A 92 -8.22 -8.33 -21.95
CA ASP A 92 -7.76 -9.66 -22.35
C ASP A 92 -7.12 -10.39 -21.16
N SER A 93 -7.47 -11.66 -20.99
CA SER A 93 -7.07 -12.44 -19.81
C SER A 93 -5.55 -12.57 -19.69
N ALA A 94 -4.84 -12.85 -20.79
CA ALA A 94 -3.38 -13.01 -20.76
C ALA A 94 -2.69 -11.69 -20.39
N LYS A 95 -3.13 -10.58 -21.00
CA LYS A 95 -2.61 -9.25 -20.62
C LYS A 95 -2.92 -8.88 -19.18
N PHE A 96 -4.07 -9.30 -18.66
CA PHE A 96 -4.43 -9.05 -17.28
C PHE A 96 -3.58 -9.87 -16.30
N THR A 97 -3.30 -11.14 -16.62
CA THR A 97 -2.33 -11.97 -15.89
C THR A 97 -0.96 -11.28 -15.82
N ASP A 98 -0.45 -10.71 -16.92
CA ASP A 98 0.83 -10.00 -16.91
C ASP A 98 0.82 -8.76 -15.99
N GLN A 99 -0.31 -8.06 -15.90
CA GLN A 99 -0.49 -6.92 -14.98
C GLN A 99 -0.48 -7.38 -13.53
N VAL A 100 -1.18 -8.47 -13.23
CA VAL A 100 -1.21 -9.08 -11.89
C VAL A 100 0.18 -9.55 -11.47
N ASP A 101 0.90 -10.23 -12.36
CA ASP A 101 2.27 -10.69 -12.13
C ASP A 101 3.19 -9.51 -11.79
N SER A 102 3.13 -8.45 -12.60
CA SER A 102 3.92 -7.24 -12.39
C SER A 102 3.61 -6.57 -11.05
N ALA A 103 2.34 -6.50 -10.66
CA ALA A 103 1.92 -5.90 -9.40
C ALA A 103 2.31 -6.75 -8.18
N ILE A 104 2.24 -8.08 -8.30
CA ILE A 104 2.70 -9.01 -7.25
C ILE A 104 4.21 -8.87 -7.04
N GLU A 105 4.99 -8.80 -8.12
CA GLU A 105 6.45 -8.61 -8.01
C GLU A 105 6.81 -7.23 -7.43
N ALA A 106 6.04 -6.19 -7.76
CA ALA A 106 6.21 -4.87 -7.16
C ALA A 106 5.94 -4.89 -5.64
N LEU A 107 4.88 -5.58 -5.20
CA LEU A 107 4.58 -5.79 -3.78
C LEU A 107 5.75 -6.49 -3.06
N LYS A 108 6.19 -7.63 -3.59
CA LYS A 108 7.30 -8.42 -3.01
C LYS A 108 8.61 -7.65 -2.94
N LYS A 109 8.87 -6.75 -3.89
CA LYS A 109 10.08 -5.92 -3.87
C LYS A 109 10.00 -4.79 -2.83
N ALA A 110 8.80 -4.31 -2.53
CA ALA A 110 8.60 -3.21 -1.61
C ALA A 110 8.63 -3.63 -0.13
N PHE A 111 8.46 -4.92 0.18
CA PHE A 111 8.33 -5.47 1.53
C PHE A 111 9.40 -6.51 1.83
#